data_AF-A0A7C0Z4B4-F1
#
_entry.id   AF-A0A7C0Z4B4-F1
#
_cell.length_a   1.000
_cell.length_b   1.000
_cell.length_c   1.000
_cell.angle_alpha   90.00
_cell.angle_beta   90.00
_cell.angle_gamma   90.00
#
_symmetry.space_group_name_H-M   'P 1'
#
loop_
_entity.id
_entity.type
_entity.pdbx_description
1 polymer ?
#
loop_
_entity_poly.entity_id
_entity_poly.type
_entity_poly.pdbx_seq_one_letter_code
_entity_poly.pdbx_strand_id
1 'polypeptide(L)'
;MEDLYELVVEDGKWLMRMGKVVSQAFISSVLFGVNKGLNMVMTVKGGSIICRCIAKGMFEFLESRGLARPNMTDEELRDLLINKLGLAEDVEIAEKDEKLFVKVFHPTLTDFLEEIMKKEVPLVMCPYIATLIEVYSQRGVNLALHDAIQREYGIELVFVKK
;
A
#
# COMPACT_ATOMS: atom_id res chain seq x y z
N MET A 1 -2.55 15.09 -12.00
CA MET A 1 -1.45 15.76 -11.31
C MET A 1 -2.05 17.02 -10.71
N GLU A 2 -2.46 16.98 -9.45
CA GLU A 2 -2.87 18.21 -8.74
C GLU A 2 -1.59 18.99 -8.41
N ASP A 3 -1.56 20.28 -8.73
CA ASP A 3 -0.37 21.11 -8.59
C ASP A 3 0.08 21.16 -7.12
N LEU A 4 1.28 20.64 -6.85
CA LEU A 4 1.97 20.60 -5.54
C LEU A 4 2.44 21.99 -5.06
N TYR A 5 2.13 23.02 -5.82
CA TYR A 5 2.58 24.38 -5.59
C TYR A 5 1.52 25.38 -6.03
N GLU A 6 1.44 26.48 -5.29
CA GLU A 6 0.69 27.66 -5.66
C GLU A 6 1.68 28.76 -6.05
N LEU A 7 1.49 29.37 -7.21
CA LEU A 7 2.22 30.57 -7.59
C LEU A 7 1.48 31.78 -7.02
N VAL A 8 2.09 32.47 -6.07
CA VAL A 8 1.53 33.65 -5.40
C VAL A 8 2.40 34.87 -5.72
N VAL A 9 1.79 36.01 -5.98
CA VAL A 9 2.50 37.29 -6.12
C VAL A 9 2.40 38.06 -4.80
N GLU A 10 3.52 38.25 -4.12
CA GLU A 10 3.64 39.10 -2.93
C GLU A 10 4.72 40.17 -3.19
N ASP A 11 4.39 41.44 -2.92
CA ASP A 11 5.28 42.60 -3.15
C ASP A 11 5.91 42.66 -4.56
N GLY A 12 5.14 42.27 -5.57
CA GLY A 12 5.59 42.26 -6.97
C GLY A 12 6.58 41.15 -7.33
N LYS A 13 6.81 40.19 -6.43
CA LYS A 13 7.64 39.00 -6.69
C LYS A 13 6.77 37.76 -6.83
N TRP A 14 7.10 36.93 -7.81
CA TRP A 14 6.53 35.59 -7.94
C TRP A 14 7.15 34.67 -6.89
N LEU A 15 6.32 34.12 -6.02
CA LEU A 15 6.70 33.13 -5.01
C LEU A 15 6.01 31.81 -5.34
N MET A 16 6.80 30.74 -5.41
CA MET A 16 6.28 29.38 -5.47
C MET A 16 6.06 28.89 -4.04
N ARG A 17 4.80 28.81 -3.60
CA ARG A 17 4.42 28.22 -2.31
C ARG A 17 4.19 26.73 -2.50
N MET A 18 5.12 25.92 -2.01
CA MET A 18 4.90 24.49 -1.92
C MET A 18 3.77 24.21 -0.92
N GLY A 19 2.83 23.34 -1.28
CA GLY A 19 1.84 22.83 -0.33
C GLY A 19 2.51 22.14 0.86
N LYS A 20 1.84 22.08 2.02
CA LYS A 20 2.36 21.31 3.16
C LYS A 20 2.33 19.82 2.83
N VAL A 21 3.50 19.22 2.65
CA VAL A 21 3.66 17.78 2.42
C VAL A 21 3.80 17.07 3.77
N VAL A 22 3.00 16.02 4.00
CA VAL A 22 3.17 15.15 5.18
C VAL A 22 4.47 14.35 4.99
N SER A 23 5.33 14.33 6.01
CA SER A 23 6.62 13.63 5.88
C SER A 23 6.42 12.12 5.77
N GLN A 24 7.20 11.49 4.89
CA GLN A 24 7.20 10.03 4.72
C GLN A 24 7.58 9.29 6.00
N ALA A 25 8.53 9.84 6.75
CA ALA A 25 8.94 9.30 8.04
C ALA A 25 7.75 9.26 9.03
N PHE A 26 6.91 10.29 9.04
CA PHE A 26 5.72 10.31 9.90
C PHE A 26 4.71 9.23 9.47
N ILE A 27 4.38 9.14 8.18
CA ILE A 27 3.48 8.09 7.65
C ILE A 27 4.02 6.70 7.98
N SER A 28 5.31 6.49 7.73
CA SER A 28 6.00 5.23 8.02
C SER A 28 5.94 4.88 9.51
N SER A 29 6.13 5.86 10.39
CA SER A 29 6.03 5.66 11.85
C SER A 29 4.63 5.22 12.29
N VAL A 30 3.58 5.78 11.67
CA VAL A 30 2.19 5.43 11.97
C VAL A 30 1.91 4.01 11.52
N LEU A 31 2.30 3.65 10.28
CA LEU A 31 2.13 2.30 9.75
C LEU A 31 2.88 1.26 10.58
N PHE A 32 4.12 1.54 10.96
CA PHE A 32 4.92 0.68 11.84
C PHE A 32 4.24 0.51 13.21
N GLY A 33 3.82 1.62 13.82
CA GLY A 33 3.14 1.62 15.11
C GLY A 33 1.84 0.84 15.11
N VAL A 34 1.02 0.97 14.06
CA VAL A 34 -0.22 0.20 13.87
C VAL A 34 0.08 -1.30 13.81
N ASN A 35 1.03 -1.72 12.97
CA ASN A 35 1.39 -3.14 12.85
C ASN A 35 1.93 -3.71 14.17
N LYS A 36 2.81 -2.96 14.85
CA LYS A 36 3.32 -3.36 16.16
C LYS A 36 2.21 -3.47 17.20
N GLY A 37 1.30 -2.51 17.25
CA GLY A 37 0.16 -2.52 18.16
C GLY A 37 -0.78 -3.71 17.91
N LEU A 38 -1.12 -3.97 16.64
CA LEU A 38 -1.93 -5.13 16.25
C LEU A 38 -1.25 -6.45 16.65
N ASN A 39 0.06 -6.58 16.44
CA ASN A 39 0.80 -7.77 16.84
C ASN A 39 0.76 -8.02 18.36
N MET A 40 0.66 -6.98 19.18
CA MET A 40 0.62 -7.12 20.63
C MET A 40 -0.74 -7.60 21.17
N VAL A 41 -1.83 -7.32 20.46
CA VAL A 41 -3.20 -7.54 20.97
C VAL A 41 -3.98 -8.62 20.21
N MET A 42 -3.47 -9.07 19.06
CA MET A 42 -4.20 -9.98 18.19
C MET A 42 -3.61 -11.39 18.15
N THR A 43 -4.50 -12.38 18.08
CA THR A 43 -4.12 -13.72 17.59
C THR A 43 -3.93 -13.68 16.07
N VAL A 44 -3.20 -14.65 15.51
CA VAL A 44 -2.99 -14.78 14.06
C VAL A 44 -4.31 -14.74 13.27
N LYS A 45 -5.36 -15.43 13.76
CA LYS A 45 -6.69 -15.40 13.15
C LYS A 45 -7.33 -14.01 13.20
N GLY A 46 -7.20 -13.33 14.35
CA GLY A 46 -7.68 -11.97 14.51
C GLY A 46 -7.01 -11.00 13.55
N GLY A 47 -5.68 -11.09 13.40
CA GLY A 47 -4.90 -10.25 12.48
C GLY A 47 -5.38 -10.33 11.04
N SER A 48 -5.68 -11.55 10.55
CA SER A 48 -6.22 -11.74 9.20
C SER A 48 -7.60 -11.12 9.00
N ILE A 49 -8.48 -11.18 10.00
CA ILE A 49 -9.83 -10.58 9.93
C ILE A 49 -9.71 -9.05 9.91
N ILE A 50 -8.91 -8.48 10.81
CA ILE A 50 -8.72 -7.03 10.87
C ILE A 50 -8.06 -6.51 9.58
N CYS A 51 -7.06 -7.20 9.04
CA CYS A 51 -6.47 -6.84 7.76
C CYS A 51 -7.52 -6.71 6.66
N ARG A 52 -8.44 -7.69 6.56
CA ARG A 52 -9.53 -7.67 5.57
C ARG A 52 -10.53 -6.54 5.81
N CYS A 53 -10.90 -6.27 7.06
CA CYS A 53 -11.78 -5.14 7.39
C CYS A 53 -11.13 -3.79 7.05
N ILE A 54 -9.84 -3.62 7.34
CA ILE A 54 -9.08 -2.40 6.98
C ILE A 54 -8.98 -2.28 5.47
N ALA A 55 -8.64 -3.36 4.77
CA ALA A 55 -8.55 -3.40 3.31
C ALA A 55 -9.85 -2.92 2.64
N LYS A 56 -10.98 -3.49 3.07
CA LYS A 56 -12.30 -3.08 2.61
C LYS A 56 -12.59 -1.61 2.88
N GLY A 57 -12.42 -1.14 4.11
CA GLY A 57 -12.70 0.26 4.47
C GLY A 57 -11.78 1.26 3.75
N MET A 58 -10.50 0.90 3.55
CA MET A 58 -9.56 1.68 2.76
C MET A 58 -10.02 1.77 1.30
N PHE A 59 -10.45 0.66 0.71
CA PHE A 59 -10.87 0.63 -0.69
C PHE A 59 -12.21 1.36 -0.90
N GLU A 60 -13.18 1.21 0.00
CA GLU A 60 -14.43 2.00 0.00
C GLU A 60 -14.15 3.50 0.03
N PHE A 61 -13.16 3.93 0.82
CA PHE A 61 -12.71 5.32 0.82
C PHE A 61 -12.12 5.72 -0.54
N LEU A 62 -11.25 4.89 -1.14
CA LEU A 62 -10.66 5.16 -2.46
C LEU A 62 -11.72 5.22 -3.57
N GLU A 63 -12.71 4.33 -3.55
CA GLU A 63 -13.86 4.36 -4.45
C GLU A 63 -14.67 5.66 -4.30
N SER A 64 -14.93 6.08 -3.06
CA SER A 64 -15.68 7.33 -2.78
C SER A 64 -14.98 8.59 -3.32
N ARG A 65 -13.66 8.52 -3.55
CA ARG A 65 -12.84 9.58 -4.14
C ARG A 65 -12.64 9.44 -5.65
N GLY A 66 -13.23 8.42 -6.28
CA GLY A 66 -13.06 8.12 -7.70
C GLY A 66 -11.66 7.62 -8.08
N LEU A 67 -10.87 7.18 -7.09
CA LEU A 67 -9.51 6.69 -7.33
C LEU A 67 -9.51 5.21 -7.71
N ALA A 68 -10.35 4.42 -7.07
CA ALA A 68 -10.51 2.98 -7.31
C ALA A 68 -11.92 2.65 -7.82
N ARG A 69 -12.09 1.45 -8.37
CA ARG A 69 -13.38 0.91 -8.78
C ARG A 69 -13.45 -0.60 -8.51
N PRO A 70 -14.64 -1.20 -8.42
CA PRO A 70 -14.76 -2.63 -8.29
C PRO A 70 -14.17 -3.39 -9.49
N ASN A 71 -13.62 -4.58 -9.24
CA ASN A 71 -13.15 -5.51 -10.28
C ASN A 71 -12.10 -4.92 -11.24
N MET A 72 -11.22 -4.03 -10.75
CA MET A 72 -10.08 -3.53 -11.54
C MET A 72 -9.27 -4.68 -12.11
N THR A 73 -8.73 -4.57 -13.32
CA THR A 73 -7.76 -5.54 -13.87
C THR A 73 -6.39 -5.39 -13.21
N ASP A 74 -5.45 -6.29 -13.48
CA ASP A 74 -4.09 -6.16 -12.95
C ASP A 74 -3.36 -4.92 -13.50
N GLU A 75 -3.61 -4.55 -14.75
CA GLU A 75 -3.09 -3.31 -15.34
C GLU A 75 -3.65 -2.08 -14.62
N GLU A 76 -4.94 -2.05 -14.34
CA GLU A 76 -5.57 -0.96 -13.58
C GLU A 76 -5.08 -0.91 -12.13
N LEU A 77 -4.84 -2.06 -11.52
CA LEU A 77 -4.29 -2.16 -10.17
C LEU A 77 -2.85 -1.65 -10.12
N ARG A 78 -2.02 -1.96 -11.13
CA ARG A 78 -0.69 -1.37 -11.28
C ARG A 78 -0.77 0.14 -11.41
N ASP A 79 -1.64 0.65 -12.28
CA ASP A 79 -1.86 2.10 -12.44
C ASP A 79 -2.32 2.78 -11.15
N LEU A 80 -3.22 2.14 -10.39
CA LEU A 80 -3.66 2.62 -9.09
C LEU A 80 -2.48 2.75 -8.12
N LEU A 81 -1.67 1.69 -7.97
CA LEU A 81 -0.55 1.66 -7.03
C LEU A 81 0.55 2.66 -7.42
N ILE A 82 0.86 2.80 -8.70
CA ILE A 82 1.96 3.62 -9.20
C ILE A 82 1.50 5.08 -9.38
N ASN A 83 0.53 5.31 -10.26
CA ASN A 83 0.23 6.65 -10.76
C ASN A 83 -0.77 7.41 -9.89
N LYS A 84 -1.74 6.71 -9.30
CA LYS A 84 -2.78 7.37 -8.48
C LYS A 84 -2.39 7.50 -7.01
N LEU A 85 -1.77 6.45 -6.46
CA LEU A 85 -1.40 6.41 -5.05
C LEU A 85 0.09 6.74 -4.82
N GLY A 86 0.93 6.71 -5.86
CA GLY A 86 2.35 7.03 -5.73
C GLY A 86 3.06 6.11 -4.74
N LEU A 87 2.73 4.82 -4.74
CA LEU A 87 3.27 3.86 -3.79
C LEU A 87 4.52 3.15 -4.30
N ALA A 88 4.77 3.10 -5.60
CA ALA A 88 5.96 2.43 -6.14
C ALA A 88 6.34 3.03 -7.49
N GLU A 89 7.58 2.82 -7.92
CA GLU A 89 7.99 3.15 -9.28
C GLU A 89 7.42 2.14 -10.29
N ASP A 90 7.40 0.86 -9.93
CA ASP A 90 6.76 -0.20 -10.73
C ASP A 90 6.24 -1.33 -9.83
N VAL A 91 5.30 -2.10 -10.35
CA VAL A 91 4.72 -3.28 -9.70
C VAL A 91 4.56 -4.38 -10.73
N GLU A 92 5.22 -5.53 -10.61
CA GLU A 92 4.91 -6.70 -11.43
C GLU A 92 3.97 -7.65 -10.69
N ILE A 93 2.91 -8.08 -11.36
CA ILE A 93 1.95 -9.05 -10.84
C ILE A 93 2.04 -10.31 -11.70
N ALA A 94 2.32 -11.45 -11.09
CA ALA A 94 2.43 -12.73 -11.77
C ALA A 94 1.68 -13.82 -11.00
N GLU A 95 0.74 -14.46 -11.67
CA GLU A 95 0.06 -15.65 -11.15
C GLU A 95 0.82 -16.91 -11.54
N LYS A 96 1.04 -17.79 -10.57
CA LYS A 96 1.60 -19.12 -10.80
C LYS A 96 0.97 -20.11 -9.83
N ASP A 97 0.26 -21.09 -10.39
CA ASP A 97 -0.50 -22.09 -9.64
C ASP A 97 -1.46 -21.41 -8.63
N GLU A 98 -1.47 -21.88 -7.38
CA GLU A 98 -2.26 -21.34 -6.27
C GLU A 98 -1.65 -20.09 -5.62
N LYS A 99 -0.66 -19.46 -6.26
CA LYS A 99 0.07 -18.31 -5.73
C LYS A 99 0.00 -17.10 -6.64
N LEU A 100 0.00 -15.93 -6.01
CA LEU A 100 0.18 -14.64 -6.64
C LEU A 100 1.50 -14.06 -6.14
N PHE A 101 2.39 -13.72 -7.07
CA PHE A 101 3.66 -13.07 -6.80
C PHE A 101 3.54 -11.61 -7.22
N VAL A 102 3.83 -10.71 -6.29
CA VAL A 102 3.80 -9.27 -6.55
C VAL A 102 5.14 -8.69 -6.21
N LYS A 103 5.87 -8.22 -7.22
CA LYS A 103 7.12 -7.49 -7.02
C LYS A 103 6.83 -6.01 -7.00
N VAL A 104 7.27 -5.32 -5.97
CA VAL A 104 7.12 -3.87 -5.82
C VAL A 104 8.52 -3.26 -5.92
N PHE A 105 8.74 -2.50 -6.98
CA PHE A 105 10.01 -1.87 -7.31
C PHE A 105 10.08 -0.48 -6.70
N HIS A 106 11.13 -0.22 -5.93
CA HIS A 106 11.38 1.04 -5.22
C HIS A 106 10.11 1.56 -4.49
N PRO A 107 9.62 0.82 -3.48
CA PRO A 107 8.42 1.22 -2.75
C PRO A 107 8.59 2.59 -2.08
N THR A 108 7.54 3.39 -2.06
CA THR A 108 7.55 4.73 -1.47
C THR A 108 7.49 4.70 0.07
N LEU A 109 7.27 3.54 0.66
CA LEU A 109 7.20 3.30 2.12
C LEU A 109 8.40 2.47 2.62
N THR A 110 9.59 2.69 2.05
CA THR A 110 10.81 1.92 2.35
C THR A 110 11.15 1.88 3.83
N ASP A 111 11.20 3.03 4.52
CA ASP A 111 11.54 3.10 5.95
C ASP A 111 10.63 2.19 6.80
N PHE A 112 9.33 2.18 6.49
CA PHE A 112 8.36 1.31 7.16
C PHE A 112 8.62 -0.17 6.89
N LEU A 113 8.82 -0.54 5.62
CA LEU A 113 9.03 -1.93 5.21
C LEU A 113 10.33 -2.48 5.79
N GLU A 114 11.43 -1.74 5.66
CA GLU A 114 12.74 -2.10 6.20
C GLU A 114 12.69 -2.29 7.71
N GLU A 115 12.09 -1.35 8.44
CA GLU A 115 12.04 -1.43 9.90
C GLU A 115 11.13 -2.56 10.39
N ILE A 116 10.02 -2.84 9.70
CA ILE A 116 9.18 -4.02 9.98
C ILE A 116 9.97 -5.31 9.80
N MET A 117 10.67 -5.46 8.67
CA MET A 117 11.43 -6.67 8.35
C MET A 117 12.60 -6.86 9.33
N LYS A 118 13.35 -5.79 9.59
CA LYS A 118 14.47 -5.78 10.54
C LYS A 118 14.07 -6.14 11.97
N LYS A 119 12.87 -5.74 12.40
CA LYS A 119 12.34 -6.03 13.74
C LYS A 119 11.46 -7.27 13.81
N GLU A 120 11.35 -8.00 12.70
CA GLU A 120 10.51 -9.20 12.57
C GLU A 120 9.06 -8.96 13.05
N VAL A 121 8.54 -7.75 12.81
CA VAL A 121 7.15 -7.42 13.14
C VAL A 121 6.26 -8.04 12.06
N PRO A 122 5.21 -8.81 12.40
CA PRO A 122 4.30 -9.31 11.40
C PRO A 122 3.66 -8.17 10.59
N LEU A 123 3.75 -8.27 9.26
CA LEU A 123 3.16 -7.32 8.33
C LEU A 123 1.66 -7.61 8.20
N VAL A 124 0.87 -7.07 9.13
CA VAL A 124 -0.59 -7.23 9.18
C VAL A 124 -1.29 -6.25 8.24
N MET A 125 -0.82 -5.01 8.18
CA MET A 125 -1.42 -3.94 7.39
C MET A 125 -0.35 -3.18 6.61
N CYS A 126 -0.44 -3.23 5.29
CA CYS A 126 0.29 -2.32 4.42
C CYS A 126 -0.61 -1.92 3.24
N PRO A 127 -0.46 -0.70 2.69
CA PRO A 127 -1.31 -0.24 1.59
C PRO A 127 -1.29 -1.15 0.36
N TYR A 128 -0.13 -1.73 0.00
CA TYR A 128 -0.03 -2.68 -1.12
C TYR A 128 -0.86 -3.93 -0.85
N ILE A 129 -0.67 -4.58 0.30
CA ILE A 129 -1.37 -5.79 0.72
C ILE A 129 -2.88 -5.55 0.78
N ALA A 130 -3.29 -4.46 1.41
CA ALA A 130 -4.70 -4.12 1.58
C ALA A 130 -5.39 -3.92 0.21
N THR A 131 -4.75 -3.19 -0.71
CA THR A 131 -5.30 -2.95 -2.05
C THR A 131 -5.39 -4.25 -2.86
N LEU A 132 -4.33 -5.07 -2.83
CA LEU A 132 -4.30 -6.36 -3.53
C LEU A 132 -5.39 -7.32 -3.01
N ILE A 133 -5.50 -7.46 -1.68
CA ILE A 133 -6.50 -8.33 -1.05
C ILE A 133 -7.91 -7.93 -1.48
N GLU A 134 -8.24 -6.64 -1.43
CA GLU A 134 -9.59 -6.19 -1.71
C GLU A 134 -9.93 -6.32 -3.20
N VAL A 135 -9.05 -5.87 -4.11
CA VAL A 135 -9.29 -5.98 -5.55
C VAL A 135 -9.47 -7.43 -5.98
N TYR A 136 -8.63 -8.35 -5.50
CA TYR A 136 -8.80 -9.77 -5.81
C TYR A 136 -10.04 -10.37 -5.15
N SER A 137 -10.38 -9.94 -3.94
CA SER A 137 -11.61 -10.42 -3.27
C SER A 137 -12.86 -10.04 -4.08
N GLN A 138 -12.90 -8.86 -4.68
CA GLN A 138 -13.99 -8.42 -5.55
C GLN A 138 -14.09 -9.27 -6.82
N ARG A 139 -12.95 -9.72 -7.36
CA ARG A 139 -12.89 -10.69 -8.47
C ARG A 139 -13.24 -12.13 -8.05
N GLY A 140 -13.61 -12.36 -6.80
CA GLY A 140 -13.96 -13.69 -6.27
C GLY A 140 -12.76 -14.53 -5.82
N VAL A 141 -11.56 -13.95 -5.71
CA VAL A 141 -10.34 -14.64 -5.28
C VAL A 141 -9.91 -14.15 -3.90
N ASN A 142 -9.90 -15.05 -2.91
CA ASN A 142 -9.43 -14.67 -1.58
C ASN A 142 -7.91 -14.80 -1.51
N LEU A 143 -7.22 -13.69 -1.32
CA LEU A 143 -5.78 -13.71 -1.06
C LEU A 143 -5.47 -13.78 0.44
N ALA A 144 -4.42 -14.52 0.78
CA ALA A 144 -3.78 -14.45 2.07
C ALA A 144 -2.27 -14.24 1.88
N LEU A 145 -1.71 -13.23 2.56
CA LEU A 145 -0.27 -13.03 2.57
C LEU A 145 0.41 -14.26 3.18
N HIS A 146 1.31 -14.86 2.42
CA HIS A 146 2.10 -16.00 2.83
C HIS A 146 3.52 -15.59 3.22
N ASP A 147 4.13 -14.69 2.45
CA ASP A 147 5.49 -14.21 2.69
C ASP A 147 5.70 -12.79 2.14
N ALA A 148 6.68 -12.08 2.70
CA ALA A 148 7.10 -10.75 2.28
C ALA A 148 8.63 -10.69 2.37
N ILE A 149 9.31 -10.64 1.22
CA ILE A 149 10.75 -10.86 1.10
C ILE A 149 11.43 -9.59 0.59
N GLN A 150 12.42 -9.09 1.32
CA GLN A 150 13.25 -7.99 0.84
C GLN A 150 14.14 -8.43 -0.32
N ARG A 151 14.22 -7.60 -1.36
CA ARG A 151 15.03 -7.82 -2.57
C ARG A 151 15.81 -6.54 -2.89
N GLU A 152 16.83 -6.65 -3.73
CA GLU A 152 17.60 -5.48 -4.18
C GLU A 152 16.71 -4.42 -4.86
N TYR A 153 15.66 -4.87 -5.56
CA TYR A 153 14.72 -3.97 -6.23
C TYR A 153 13.63 -3.39 -5.31
N GLY A 154 13.49 -3.87 -4.07
CA GLY A 154 12.40 -3.49 -3.18
C GLY A 154 11.85 -4.67 -2.38
N ILE A 155 10.58 -5.02 -2.60
CA ILE A 155 9.91 -6.10 -1.86
C ILE A 155 9.13 -7.03 -2.78
N GLU A 156 9.19 -8.32 -2.48
CA GLU A 156 8.41 -9.37 -3.11
C GLU A 156 7.34 -9.86 -2.15
N LEU A 157 6.07 -9.68 -2.50
CA LEU A 157 4.92 -10.15 -1.74
C LEU A 157 4.40 -11.45 -2.37
N VAL A 158 4.26 -12.47 -1.55
CA VAL A 158 3.75 -13.78 -1.99
C VAL A 158 2.42 -14.03 -1.29
N PHE A 159 1.37 -14.20 -2.10
CA PHE A 159 0.04 -14.54 -1.61
C PHE A 159 -0.34 -15.96 -2.02
N VAL A 160 -1.15 -16.60 -1.20
CA VAL A 160 -1.83 -17.86 -1.52
C VAL A 160 -3.31 -17.56 -1.77
N LYS A 161 -3.85 -18.15 -2.83
CA LYS A 161 -5.28 -18.12 -3.17
C LYS A 161 -6.03 -19.12 -2.27
N LYS A 162 -7.16 -18.69 -1.70
CA LYS A 162 -8.00 -19.47 -0.77
C LYS A 162 -9.41 -19.68 -1.28
#